data_AF-A0A336LI53-F1
#
_entry.id   AF-A0A336LI53-F1
#
_cell.length_a   1.000
_cell.length_b   1.000
_cell.length_c   1.000
_cell.angle_alpha   90.00
_cell.angle_beta   90.00
_cell.angle_gamma   90.00
#
_symmetry.space_group_name_H-M   'P 1'
#
loop_
_entity.id
_entity.type
_entity.pdbx_description
1 polymer ?
#
loop_
_entity_poly.entity_id
_entity_poly.type
_entity_poly.pdbx_seq_one_letter_code
_entity_poly.pdbx_strand_id
1 'polypeptide(L)'
;EICDTALNKWKSLPDSIKNDPCFNDFQRKFNENAANSEQNKQQSFKIIQYSKTIGLSLIWILITCYLLIKEEKVLKHELHTIGADSTYKLILPYESDKHTVRFWIEGYFGVGLDENTTNVCKDCLEFNFFGDYLEFVKFIDIYVAHNNNKAENASIEIFIKNSMKIDFPFKFSYDLDIENPTYSIILAGFVLIFLYGLIIWEVVHRTFASVLSSALAIACLAIVNDRPTMKEIINWIDFETIMLLFCMMIITGILTETGVFNYLAVFVYRHTKGKIWALIHSLCILTTVVSAFLDNVTTTLLISPVTITLCETMELDPVPVLMMIVIHANIGGTTTPVGDPPNVIITSNPYVVKGGVSFMTFTKFMGMGVILCVISTAFYIRVMYRNVGKLKKNCMVSQNDKLVHEWEEALKTLGSSDNEAVLKGIIQEKISQLSSSTMEPETFELKLKKMEQMYPIKDKPLLYKACAVLFFVISLFLIESVPEIQRLSLSWCALLGLLLLLIISNKY
;
A
#
# COMPACT_ATOMS: atom_id res chain seq x y z
N GLU A 1 26.04 2.76 29.73
CA GLU A 1 26.92 3.11 30.86
C GLU A 1 26.43 2.57 32.20
N ILE A 2 25.46 3.18 32.90
CA ILE A 2 25.03 2.67 34.24
C ILE A 2 24.59 1.20 34.20
N CYS A 3 23.83 0.78 33.17
CA CYS A 3 23.42 -0.61 32.99
C CYS A 3 24.61 -1.55 32.70
N ASP A 4 25.61 -1.09 31.94
CA ASP A 4 26.79 -1.90 31.59
C ASP A 4 27.73 -2.07 32.80
N THR A 5 27.86 -1.03 33.62
CA THR A 5 28.61 -1.08 34.88
C THR A 5 27.93 -2.02 35.88
N ALA A 6 26.59 -2.03 35.92
CA ALA A 6 25.83 -2.97 36.73
C ALA A 6 25.95 -4.42 36.24
N LEU A 7 25.93 -4.65 34.91
CA LEU A 7 26.07 -5.97 34.30
C LEU A 7 27.47 -6.59 34.52
N ASN A 8 28.51 -5.75 34.53
CA ASN A 8 29.87 -6.21 34.81
C ASN A 8 30.07 -6.54 36.30
N LYS A 9 29.47 -5.78 37.22
CA LYS A 9 29.40 -6.14 38.65
C LYS A 9 28.53 -7.38 38.92
N TRP A 10 27.55 -7.64 38.06
CA TRP A 10 26.66 -8.81 38.09
C TRP A 10 27.38 -10.12 37.74
N LYS A 11 28.29 -10.09 36.75
CA LYS A 11 29.11 -11.27 36.39
C LYS A 11 30.11 -11.67 37.48
N SER A 12 30.47 -10.76 38.38
CA SER A 12 31.47 -11.01 39.44
C SER A 12 30.89 -11.51 40.77
N LEU A 13 29.58 -11.80 40.87
CA LEU A 13 28.95 -12.31 42.09
C LEU A 13 29.03 -13.86 42.19
N PRO A 14 29.21 -14.44 43.42
CA PRO A 14 29.30 -15.88 43.63
C PRO A 14 28.00 -16.63 43.27
N ASP A 15 28.11 -17.83 42.71
CA ASP A 15 26.98 -18.60 42.19
C ASP A 15 25.95 -19.04 43.25
N SER A 16 26.33 -19.05 44.52
CA SER A 16 25.40 -19.30 45.65
C SER A 16 24.27 -18.27 45.78
N ILE A 17 24.45 -17.03 45.30
CA ILE A 17 23.44 -15.96 45.35
C ILE A 17 22.54 -15.98 44.10
N LYS A 18 23.03 -16.52 42.97
CA LYS A 18 22.29 -16.59 41.71
C LYS A 18 21.15 -17.62 41.72
N ASN A 19 21.19 -18.58 42.65
CA ASN A 19 20.22 -19.69 42.73
C ASN A 19 19.06 -19.42 43.72
N ASP A 20 18.96 -18.23 44.31
CA ASP A 20 17.90 -17.89 45.25
C ASP A 20 16.59 -17.52 44.51
N PRO A 21 15.42 -18.11 44.84
CA PRO A 21 14.15 -17.84 44.15
C PRO A 21 13.71 -16.37 44.19
N CYS A 22 14.08 -15.60 45.22
CA CYS A 22 13.81 -14.16 45.28
C CYS A 22 14.65 -13.36 44.27
N PHE A 23 15.83 -13.88 43.94
CA PHE A 23 16.78 -13.28 43.01
C PHE A 23 16.36 -13.47 41.55
N ASN A 24 15.77 -14.63 41.22
CA ASN A 24 15.22 -14.90 39.89
C ASN A 24 14.02 -13.98 39.55
N ASP A 25 13.17 -13.65 40.53
CA ASP A 25 12.06 -12.70 40.32
C ASP A 25 12.56 -11.25 40.13
N PHE A 26 13.63 -10.86 40.82
CA PHE A 26 14.31 -9.58 40.59
C PHE A 26 14.96 -9.51 39.20
N GLN A 27 15.65 -10.58 38.77
CA GLN A 27 16.27 -10.65 37.44
C GLN A 27 15.23 -10.62 36.31
N ARG A 28 14.07 -11.25 36.51
CA ARG A 28 12.94 -11.18 35.56
C ARG A 28 12.45 -9.74 35.42
N LYS A 29 12.17 -9.06 36.54
CA LYS A 29 11.73 -7.64 36.55
C LYS A 29 12.79 -6.69 36.01
N PHE A 30 14.07 -6.95 36.24
CA PHE A 30 15.16 -6.15 35.71
C PHE A 30 15.30 -6.30 34.19
N ASN A 31 15.20 -7.53 33.67
CA ASN A 31 15.22 -7.79 32.22
C ASN A 31 13.97 -7.25 31.50
N GLU A 32 12.78 -7.35 32.11
CA GLU A 32 11.56 -6.71 31.62
C GLU A 32 11.71 -5.18 31.53
N ASN A 33 12.29 -4.54 32.56
CA ASN A 33 12.55 -3.10 32.56
C ASN A 33 13.67 -2.67 31.60
N ALA A 34 14.71 -3.50 31.43
CA ALA A 34 15.80 -3.25 30.49
C ALA A 34 15.30 -3.31 29.04
N ALA A 35 14.46 -4.30 28.71
CA ALA A 35 13.81 -4.43 27.40
C ALA A 35 12.88 -3.24 27.09
N ASN A 36 12.12 -2.77 28.07
CA ASN A 36 11.33 -1.55 27.95
C ASN A 36 12.21 -0.29 27.75
N SER A 37 13.41 -0.25 28.36
CA SER A 37 14.36 0.87 28.16
C SER A 37 15.00 0.87 26.77
N GLU A 38 15.27 -0.31 26.19
CA GLU A 38 15.78 -0.45 24.82
C GLU A 38 14.71 -0.09 23.78
N GLN A 39 13.46 -0.50 23.98
CA GLN A 39 12.34 -0.02 23.17
C GLN A 39 12.20 1.51 23.25
N ASN A 40 12.27 2.09 24.44
CA ASN A 40 12.21 3.54 24.63
C ASN A 40 13.41 4.26 23.99
N LYS A 41 14.61 3.67 23.99
CA LYS A 41 15.79 4.20 23.27
C LYS A 41 15.62 4.14 21.75
N GLN A 42 15.11 3.04 21.21
CA GLN A 42 14.79 2.94 19.77
C GLN A 42 13.72 3.95 19.35
N GLN A 43 12.71 4.18 20.20
CA GLN A 43 11.68 5.18 19.95
C GLN A 43 12.26 6.61 20.00
N SER A 44 13.14 6.89 20.96
CA SER A 44 13.81 8.20 21.09
C SER A 44 14.76 8.50 19.92
N PHE A 45 15.52 7.52 19.45
CA PHE A 45 16.37 7.65 18.26
C PHE A 45 15.54 7.94 17.00
N LYS A 46 14.42 7.23 16.83
CA LYS A 46 13.47 7.50 15.75
C LYS A 46 12.92 8.92 15.81
N ILE A 47 12.51 9.41 17.00
CA ILE A 47 11.99 10.77 17.17
C ILE A 47 13.05 11.84 16.82
N ILE A 48 14.30 11.65 17.22
CA ILE A 48 15.40 12.58 16.90
C ILE A 48 15.70 12.57 15.40
N GLN A 49 15.72 11.39 14.78
CA GLN A 49 15.87 11.23 13.33
C GLN A 49 14.74 11.95 12.59
N TYR A 50 13.48 11.71 12.97
CA TYR A 50 12.33 12.39 12.38
C TYR A 50 12.40 13.91 12.52
N SER A 51 12.85 14.45 13.66
CA SER A 51 12.96 15.90 13.84
C SER A 51 13.99 16.55 12.89
N LYS A 52 15.14 15.89 12.67
CA LYS A 52 16.16 16.36 11.72
C LYS A 52 15.69 16.24 10.28
N THR A 53 15.00 15.15 9.97
CA THR A 53 14.39 14.92 8.67
C THR A 53 13.36 16.01 8.36
N ILE A 54 12.43 16.31 9.27
CA ILE A 54 11.42 17.38 9.12
C ILE A 54 12.07 18.75 8.89
N GLY A 55 13.16 19.06 9.60
CA GLY A 55 13.94 20.28 9.37
C GLY A 55 14.50 20.36 7.94
N LEU A 56 15.09 19.27 7.44
CA LEU A 56 15.60 19.21 6.07
C LEU A 56 14.49 19.34 5.02
N SER A 57 13.29 18.75 5.21
CA SER A 57 12.19 18.98 4.26
C SER A 57 11.70 20.40 4.25
N LEU A 58 11.59 21.06 5.40
CA LEU A 58 11.02 22.40 5.43
C LEU A 58 11.93 23.33 4.62
N ILE A 59 13.23 23.17 4.77
CA ILE A 59 14.23 23.85 3.96
C ILE A 59 14.08 23.45 2.48
N TRP A 60 13.92 22.16 2.18
CA TRP A 60 13.76 21.69 0.80
C TRP A 60 12.50 22.22 0.14
N ILE A 61 11.35 22.17 0.82
CA ILE A 61 10.05 22.69 0.39
C ILE A 61 10.14 24.20 0.18
N LEU A 62 10.81 24.93 1.08
CA LEU A 62 11.04 26.37 0.90
C LEU A 62 11.91 26.65 -0.34
N ILE A 63 12.91 25.80 -0.62
CA ILE A 63 13.72 25.89 -1.84
C ILE A 63 12.86 25.58 -3.08
N THR A 64 12.02 24.56 -3.06
CA THR A 64 11.12 24.27 -4.18
C THR A 64 10.08 25.37 -4.39
N CYS A 65 9.48 25.89 -3.32
CA CYS A 65 8.58 27.02 -3.38
C CYS A 65 9.31 28.25 -3.94
N TYR A 66 10.55 28.52 -3.53
CA TYR A 66 11.36 29.60 -4.08
C TYR A 66 11.67 29.39 -5.57
N LEU A 67 11.95 28.16 -6.00
CA LEU A 67 12.17 27.82 -7.41
C LEU A 67 10.89 27.95 -8.25
N LEU A 68 9.72 27.61 -7.67
CA LEU A 68 8.40 27.78 -8.28
C LEU A 68 7.94 29.25 -8.35
N ILE A 69 8.44 30.12 -7.46
CA ILE A 69 8.17 31.57 -7.49
C ILE A 69 8.90 32.24 -8.66
N LYS A 70 9.93 31.60 -9.23
CA LYS A 70 10.65 32.12 -10.39
C LYS A 70 9.81 31.89 -11.65
N GLU A 71 9.42 32.99 -12.30
CA GLU A 71 8.51 33.13 -13.46
C GLU A 71 8.01 31.81 -14.07
N GLU A 72 6.70 31.59 -13.94
CA GLU A 72 5.93 30.53 -14.60
C GLU A 72 6.24 30.49 -16.10
N LYS A 73 6.19 29.30 -16.71
CA LYS A 73 6.35 29.14 -18.16
C LYS A 73 5.31 30.02 -18.85
N VAL A 74 5.76 31.09 -19.50
CA VAL A 74 4.86 32.02 -20.19
C VAL A 74 4.49 31.39 -21.52
N LEU A 75 3.44 30.57 -21.51
CA LEU A 75 2.72 30.22 -22.73
C LEU A 75 2.24 31.54 -23.35
N LYS A 76 2.80 31.92 -24.49
CA LYS A 76 2.32 33.09 -25.22
C LYS A 76 0.98 32.73 -25.86
N HIS A 77 -0.07 33.31 -25.31
CA HIS A 77 -1.42 33.20 -25.85
C HIS A 77 -1.70 34.41 -26.75
N GLU A 78 -1.94 34.16 -28.02
CA GLU A 78 -2.41 35.19 -28.94
C GLU A 78 -3.84 34.86 -29.38
N LEU A 79 -4.75 35.81 -29.17
CA LEU A 79 -6.12 35.75 -29.65
C LEU A 79 -6.17 36.38 -31.04
N HIS A 80 -6.57 35.59 -32.02
CA HIS A 80 -6.66 36.02 -33.41
C HIS A 80 -8.06 35.74 -33.96
N THR A 81 -8.53 36.61 -34.85
CA THR A 81 -9.81 36.47 -35.56
C THR A 81 -9.55 36.40 -37.04
N ILE A 82 -9.99 35.32 -37.69
CA ILE A 82 -9.88 35.16 -39.15
C ILE A 82 -11.20 35.54 -39.78
N GLY A 83 -11.18 36.45 -40.75
CA GLY A 83 -12.38 36.85 -41.49
C GLY A 83 -12.94 35.71 -42.34
N ALA A 84 -14.22 35.78 -42.69
CA ALA A 84 -14.86 34.84 -43.63
C ALA A 84 -14.09 34.70 -44.96
N ASP A 85 -13.94 33.47 -45.46
CA ASP A 85 -13.22 33.13 -46.70
C ASP A 85 -11.80 33.73 -46.83
N SER A 86 -11.12 33.95 -45.70
CA SER A 86 -9.79 34.58 -45.66
C SER A 86 -8.70 33.66 -45.14
N THR A 87 -7.45 33.98 -45.50
CA THR A 87 -6.24 33.28 -45.03
C THR A 87 -5.51 34.15 -44.02
N TYR A 88 -5.22 33.60 -42.85
CA TYR A 88 -4.43 34.24 -41.82
C TYR A 88 -3.01 33.68 -41.84
N LYS A 89 -2.01 34.57 -41.88
CA LYS A 89 -0.59 34.21 -41.84
C LYS A 89 -0.03 34.57 -40.48
N LEU A 90 0.38 33.57 -39.71
CA LEU A 90 1.11 33.77 -38.46
C LEU A 90 2.60 33.54 -38.71
N ILE A 91 3.43 34.53 -38.36
CA ILE A 91 4.90 34.43 -38.46
C ILE A 91 5.45 34.34 -37.05
N LEU A 92 6.11 33.23 -36.75
CA LEU A 92 6.76 33.03 -35.46
C LEU A 92 8.28 33.17 -35.63
N PRO A 93 8.94 34.03 -34.83
CA PRO A 93 10.39 34.12 -34.85
C PRO A 93 10.97 32.79 -34.39
N TYR A 94 11.85 32.19 -35.20
CA TYR A 94 12.55 30.94 -34.87
C TYR A 94 14.06 31.21 -34.82
N GLU A 95 14.64 31.09 -33.63
CA GLU A 95 16.08 31.23 -33.44
C GLU A 95 16.76 29.88 -33.72
N SER A 96 17.91 29.89 -34.39
CA SER A 96 18.51 28.73 -35.10
C SER A 96 18.95 27.54 -34.21
N ASP A 97 18.71 27.55 -32.90
CA ASP A 97 19.27 26.57 -31.97
C ASP A 97 18.24 25.53 -31.49
N LYS A 98 18.08 24.45 -32.28
CA LYS A 98 17.44 23.17 -31.87
C LYS A 98 16.14 23.32 -31.05
N HIS A 99 15.19 24.10 -31.53
CA HIS A 99 13.87 24.19 -30.90
C HIS A 99 12.91 23.17 -31.51
N THR A 100 12.40 22.23 -30.70
CA THR A 100 11.13 21.55 -30.99
C THR A 100 10.02 22.51 -30.61
N VAL A 101 9.18 22.90 -31.57
CA VAL A 101 8.09 23.82 -31.28
C VAL A 101 6.79 23.05 -31.23
N ARG A 102 6.13 23.07 -30.06
CA ARG A 102 4.81 22.45 -29.87
C ARG A 102 3.75 23.53 -29.94
N PHE A 103 2.77 23.31 -30.82
CA PHE A 103 1.69 24.25 -31.06
C PHE A 103 0.36 23.69 -30.60
N TRP A 104 -0.46 24.60 -30.06
CA TRP A 104 -1.80 24.33 -29.56
C TRP A 104 -2.75 25.33 -30.19
N ILE A 105 -3.73 24.83 -30.93
CA ILE A 105 -4.80 25.66 -31.51
C ILE A 105 -6.09 25.30 -30.80
N GLU A 106 -6.67 26.27 -30.10
CA GLU A 106 -7.96 26.16 -29.41
C GLU A 106 -8.98 27.06 -30.13
N GLY A 107 -10.07 26.46 -30.63
CA GLY A 107 -11.18 27.19 -31.25
C GLY A 107 -12.47 27.02 -30.46
N TYR A 108 -13.18 28.12 -30.20
CA TYR A 108 -14.39 28.15 -29.39
C TYR A 108 -15.65 28.44 -30.21
N PHE A 109 -15.84 27.79 -31.35
CA PHE A 109 -17.13 27.76 -32.04
C PHE A 109 -17.17 26.55 -32.98
N GLY A 110 -18.40 26.08 -33.24
CA GLY A 110 -18.82 24.96 -34.08
C GLY A 110 -17.93 24.56 -35.27
N VAL A 111 -16.76 23.93 -35.09
CA VAL A 111 -15.81 23.65 -36.17
C VAL A 111 -15.00 22.38 -35.94
N GLY A 112 -15.07 21.40 -36.84
CA GLY A 112 -14.20 20.23 -36.91
C GLY A 112 -13.00 20.41 -37.84
N LEU A 113 -11.88 19.73 -37.52
CA LEU A 113 -10.73 19.54 -38.41
C LEU A 113 -10.89 18.21 -39.15
N ASP A 114 -10.86 18.22 -40.48
CA ASP A 114 -10.83 16.97 -41.25
C ASP A 114 -9.45 16.31 -41.06
N GLU A 115 -9.42 15.13 -40.43
CA GLU A 115 -8.20 14.40 -40.08
C GLU A 115 -7.27 14.14 -41.28
N ASN A 116 -7.83 14.12 -42.50
CA ASN A 116 -7.10 13.88 -43.75
C ASN A 116 -6.55 15.15 -44.43
N THR A 117 -6.79 16.36 -43.90
CA THR A 117 -6.49 17.62 -44.62
C THR A 117 -5.43 18.53 -43.99
N THR A 118 -4.68 18.05 -42.99
CA THR A 118 -3.44 18.72 -42.57
C THR A 118 -2.33 18.38 -43.57
N ASN A 119 -2.19 19.19 -44.62
CA ASN A 119 -1.06 19.08 -45.53
C ASN A 119 0.17 19.73 -44.90
N VAL A 120 1.18 18.90 -44.62
CA VAL A 120 2.51 19.37 -44.20
C VAL A 120 3.37 19.49 -45.45
N CYS A 121 3.51 20.71 -45.97
CA CYS A 121 4.47 21.00 -47.02
C CYS A 121 5.84 21.33 -46.40
N LYS A 122 6.91 21.31 -47.21
CA LYS A 122 8.29 21.51 -46.74
C LYS A 122 8.49 22.77 -45.86
N ASP A 123 7.69 23.81 -46.12
CA ASP A 123 7.86 25.13 -45.49
C ASP A 123 6.54 25.73 -44.92
N CYS A 124 5.43 24.98 -44.90
CA CYS A 124 4.15 25.49 -44.37
C CYS A 124 3.23 24.38 -43.86
N LEU A 125 2.42 24.73 -42.86
CA LEU A 125 1.38 23.90 -42.28
C LEU A 125 0.02 24.52 -42.58
N GLU A 126 -0.84 23.80 -43.30
CA GLU A 126 -2.18 24.24 -43.68
C GLU A 126 -3.26 23.50 -42.87
N PHE A 127 -4.21 24.25 -42.33
CA PHE A 127 -5.36 23.72 -41.59
C PHE A 127 -6.67 24.06 -42.31
N ASN A 128 -7.48 23.04 -42.61
CA ASN A 128 -8.83 23.20 -43.16
C ASN A 128 -9.89 22.88 -42.10
N PHE A 129 -10.86 23.79 -41.97
CA PHE A 129 -11.85 23.81 -40.90
C PHE A 129 -13.28 23.70 -41.45
N PHE A 130 -14.11 22.82 -40.89
CA PHE A 130 -15.49 22.52 -41.34
C PHE A 130 -16.48 22.29 -40.17
N GLY A 131 -17.61 23.02 -40.10
CA GLY A 131 -18.90 22.59 -39.49
C GLY A 131 -19.06 22.36 -37.96
N ASP A 132 -20.31 22.39 -37.48
CA ASP A 132 -20.80 22.56 -36.09
C ASP A 132 -20.32 21.55 -35.00
N TYR A 133 -19.15 21.77 -34.37
CA TYR A 133 -18.75 21.12 -33.09
C TYR A 133 -18.16 22.09 -32.04
N LEU A 134 -18.55 21.91 -30.78
CA LEU A 134 -18.43 22.92 -29.71
C LEU A 134 -17.03 23.16 -29.13
N GLU A 135 -16.03 22.31 -29.38
CA GLU A 135 -14.64 22.54 -28.94
C GLU A 135 -13.68 21.59 -29.68
N PHE A 136 -12.52 22.09 -30.12
CA PHE A 136 -11.43 21.25 -30.61
C PHE A 136 -10.09 21.69 -30.04
N VAL A 137 -9.24 20.71 -29.71
CA VAL A 137 -7.85 20.90 -29.29
C VAL A 137 -6.99 19.92 -30.10
N LYS A 138 -6.07 20.43 -30.93
CA LYS A 138 -5.15 19.60 -31.72
C LYS A 138 -3.70 19.92 -31.39
N PHE A 139 -2.92 18.88 -31.11
CA PHE A 139 -1.49 18.97 -30.79
C PHE A 139 -0.68 18.59 -32.03
N ILE A 140 0.27 19.44 -32.42
CA ILE A 140 1.19 19.17 -33.52
C ILE A 140 2.61 19.44 -33.04
N ASP A 141 3.41 18.38 -33.09
CA ASP A 141 4.85 18.43 -32.84
C ASP A 141 5.58 18.60 -34.18
N ILE A 142 6.30 19.72 -34.35
CA ILE A 142 7.11 19.94 -35.55
C ILE A 142 8.58 19.70 -35.23
N TYR A 143 9.16 18.71 -35.90
CA TYR A 143 10.60 18.40 -35.81
C TYR A 143 11.33 19.06 -36.98
N VAL A 144 11.99 20.19 -36.72
CA VAL A 144 12.82 20.85 -37.75
C VAL A 144 14.18 20.15 -37.82
N ALA A 145 14.40 19.38 -38.88
CA ALA A 145 15.67 18.70 -39.12
C ALA A 145 16.77 19.73 -39.44
N HIS A 146 17.89 19.64 -38.72
CA HIS A 146 19.05 20.51 -38.92
C HIS A 146 19.66 20.28 -40.30
N ASN A 147 19.65 21.32 -41.15
CA ASN A 147 20.53 21.38 -42.32
C ASN A 147 21.70 22.28 -41.94
N ASN A 148 22.94 21.84 -42.22
CA ASN A 148 24.21 22.43 -41.72
C ASN A 148 24.50 23.89 -42.14
N ASN A 149 23.54 24.59 -42.74
CA ASN A 149 23.65 25.99 -43.07
C ASN A 149 23.00 26.80 -41.95
N LYS A 150 23.83 27.49 -41.15
CA LYS A 150 23.40 28.51 -40.19
C LYS A 150 22.61 29.60 -40.93
N ALA A 151 21.30 29.45 -41.01
CA ALA A 151 20.40 30.53 -41.35
C ALA A 151 20.14 31.29 -40.04
N GLU A 152 20.73 32.48 -39.91
CA GLU A 152 20.68 33.30 -38.68
C GLU A 152 19.26 33.77 -38.32
N ASN A 153 18.27 33.61 -39.22
CA ASN A 153 16.86 33.83 -38.95
C ASN A 153 16.04 32.81 -39.74
N ALA A 154 15.56 31.75 -39.08
CA ALA A 154 14.46 30.96 -39.64
C ALA A 154 13.15 31.48 -39.02
N SER A 155 12.04 31.35 -39.73
CA SER A 155 10.73 31.72 -39.19
C SER A 155 9.75 30.62 -39.55
N ILE A 156 8.99 30.15 -38.57
CA ILE A 156 7.92 29.19 -38.84
C ILE A 156 6.71 30.01 -39.30
N GLU A 157 6.30 29.81 -40.54
CA GLU A 157 5.11 30.42 -41.11
C GLU A 157 3.94 29.42 -41.05
N ILE A 158 2.89 29.78 -40.33
CA ILE A 158 1.67 28.97 -40.23
C ILE A 158 0.58 29.67 -41.04
N PHE A 159 -0.04 28.94 -41.97
CA PHE A 159 -1.13 29.45 -42.80
C PHE A 159 -2.42 28.78 -42.34
N ILE A 160 -3.36 29.62 -41.88
CA ILE A 160 -4.66 29.16 -41.42
C ILE A 160 -5.70 29.66 -42.42
N LYS A 161 -6.43 28.74 -43.05
CA LYS A 161 -7.45 29.08 -44.04
C LYS A 161 -8.85 28.90 -43.43
N ASN A 162 -9.59 29.99 -43.32
CA ASN A 162 -11.01 29.93 -42.98
C ASN A 162 -11.82 29.72 -44.26
N SER A 163 -12.46 28.55 -44.39
CA SER A 163 -13.35 28.23 -45.53
C SER A 163 -14.85 28.42 -45.19
N MET A 164 -15.14 29.07 -44.05
CA MET A 164 -16.49 29.37 -43.61
C MET A 164 -16.87 30.82 -43.91
N LYS A 165 -18.19 31.06 -43.99
CA LYS A 165 -18.79 32.38 -44.24
C LYS A 165 -18.89 33.26 -42.98
N ILE A 166 -18.26 32.87 -41.88
CA ILE A 166 -18.36 33.53 -40.57
C ILE A 166 -16.95 33.79 -40.04
N ASP A 167 -16.78 34.91 -39.34
CA ASP A 167 -15.52 35.24 -38.67
C ASP A 167 -15.25 34.25 -37.52
N PHE A 168 -14.01 33.77 -37.47
CA PHE A 168 -13.60 32.69 -36.56
C PHE A 168 -12.57 33.19 -35.54
N PRO A 169 -12.95 33.32 -34.24
CA PRO A 169 -12.00 33.59 -33.18
C PRO A 169 -11.29 32.29 -32.76
N PHE A 170 -9.96 32.32 -32.73
CA PHE A 170 -9.15 31.23 -32.21
C PHE A 170 -8.08 31.74 -31.26
N LYS A 171 -7.71 30.89 -30.31
CA LYS A 171 -6.62 31.11 -29.38
C LYS A 171 -5.45 30.25 -29.83
N PHE A 172 -4.36 30.91 -30.17
CA PHE A 172 -3.10 30.28 -30.52
C PHE A 172 -2.18 30.30 -29.31
N SER A 173 -1.69 29.12 -28.90
CA SER A 173 -0.70 29.00 -27.85
C SER A 173 0.49 28.23 -28.38
N TYR A 174 1.69 28.68 -28.08
CA TYR A 174 2.92 28.01 -28.51
C TYR A 174 3.94 27.93 -27.40
N ASP A 175 4.71 26.85 -27.43
CA ASP A 175 5.80 26.57 -26.52
C ASP A 175 7.09 26.39 -27.33
N LEU A 176 8.10 27.22 -27.05
CA LEU A 176 9.40 27.25 -27.74
C LEU A 176 10.49 26.50 -26.96
N ASP A 177 10.12 25.74 -25.93
CA ASP A 177 11.11 25.11 -25.06
C ASP A 177 11.88 23.96 -25.73
N ILE A 178 13.18 23.91 -25.39
CA ILE A 178 14.16 22.94 -25.84
C ILE A 178 13.96 21.64 -25.05
N GLU A 179 13.13 20.73 -25.54
CA GLU A 179 13.17 19.34 -25.06
C GLU A 179 14.35 18.62 -25.72
N ASN A 180 15.49 18.55 -25.03
CA ASN A 180 16.47 17.52 -25.35
C ASN A 180 16.06 16.23 -24.61
N PRO A 181 15.45 15.25 -25.29
CA PRO A 181 14.85 14.08 -24.64
C PRO A 181 15.86 13.28 -23.79
N THR A 182 17.13 13.30 -24.18
CA THR A 182 18.20 12.60 -23.48
C THR A 182 18.45 13.14 -22.07
N TYR A 183 18.44 14.47 -21.87
CA TYR A 183 18.69 15.04 -20.53
C TYR A 183 17.48 14.84 -19.60
N SER A 184 16.26 14.96 -20.13
CA SER A 184 15.03 14.72 -19.36
C SER A 184 14.95 13.27 -18.86
N ILE A 185 15.35 12.29 -19.68
CA ILE A 185 15.39 10.87 -19.28
C ILE A 185 16.42 10.64 -18.16
N ILE A 186 17.62 11.25 -18.26
CA ILE A 186 18.66 11.11 -17.23
C ILE A 186 18.20 11.72 -15.91
N LEU A 187 17.58 12.90 -15.93
CA LEU A 187 17.03 13.56 -14.74
C LEU A 187 15.90 12.74 -14.12
N ALA A 188 14.97 12.21 -14.92
CA ALA A 188 13.92 11.32 -14.44
C ALA A 188 14.49 10.05 -13.78
N GLY A 189 15.51 9.44 -14.40
CA GLY A 189 16.23 8.30 -13.83
C GLY A 189 16.90 8.64 -12.50
N PHE A 190 17.53 9.82 -12.39
CA PHE A 190 18.11 10.31 -11.15
C PHE A 190 17.08 10.48 -10.03
N VAL A 191 15.94 11.13 -10.32
CA VAL A 191 14.84 11.30 -9.37
C VAL A 191 14.31 9.94 -8.88
N LEU A 192 14.17 8.98 -9.79
CA LEU A 192 13.68 7.64 -9.48
C LEU A 192 14.65 6.86 -8.59
N ILE A 193 15.95 6.89 -8.92
CA ILE A 193 17.01 6.27 -8.10
C ILE A 193 17.06 6.92 -6.72
N PHE A 194 16.92 8.25 -6.65
CA PHE A 194 16.87 8.98 -5.39
C PHE A 194 15.67 8.54 -4.52
N LEU A 195 14.47 8.45 -5.10
CA LEU A 195 13.27 7.97 -4.41
C LEU A 195 13.46 6.54 -3.87
N TYR A 196 13.88 5.61 -4.72
CA TYR A 196 14.10 4.22 -4.30
C TYR A 196 15.23 4.09 -3.29
N GLY A 197 16.31 4.86 -3.42
CA GLY A 197 17.39 4.91 -2.45
C GLY A 197 16.90 5.33 -1.07
N LEU A 198 16.07 6.38 -0.99
CA LEU A 198 15.46 6.83 0.27
C LEU A 198 14.53 5.78 0.88
N ILE A 199 13.73 5.09 0.05
CA ILE A 199 12.79 4.06 0.51
C ILE A 199 13.52 2.79 0.98
N ILE A 200 14.49 2.29 0.21
CA ILE A 200 15.19 1.02 0.49
C ILE A 200 16.06 1.14 1.75
N TRP A 201 16.78 2.25 1.91
CA TRP A 201 17.59 2.48 3.11
C TRP A 201 16.77 2.99 4.30
N GLU A 202 15.45 3.21 4.13
CA GLU A 202 14.54 3.79 5.13
C GLU A 202 15.15 5.01 5.85
N VAL A 203 15.90 5.84 5.12
CA VAL A 203 16.58 7.03 5.68
C VAL A 203 15.55 8.00 6.26
N VAL A 204 14.39 8.08 5.59
CA VAL A 204 13.25 8.93 5.89
C VAL A 204 11.96 8.14 5.78
N HIS A 205 10.87 8.63 6.37
CA HIS A 205 9.55 8.00 6.23
C HIS A 205 9.10 7.97 4.75
N ARG A 206 8.36 6.94 4.34
CA ARG A 206 7.97 6.75 2.93
C ARG A 206 7.17 7.92 2.35
N THR A 207 6.25 8.49 3.14
CA THR A 207 5.48 9.69 2.72
C THR A 207 6.40 10.88 2.47
N PHE A 208 7.44 11.00 3.27
CA PHE A 208 8.41 12.07 3.20
C PHE A 208 9.36 11.92 2.01
N ALA A 209 9.81 10.68 1.75
CA ALA A 209 10.57 10.36 0.55
C ALA A 209 9.80 10.77 -0.70
N SER A 210 8.50 10.48 -0.77
CA SER A 210 7.63 10.88 -1.88
C SER A 210 7.59 12.40 -2.08
N VAL A 211 7.39 13.18 -1.00
CA VAL A 211 7.36 14.66 -1.07
C VAL A 211 8.70 15.25 -1.49
N LEU A 212 9.82 14.73 -0.98
CA LEU A 212 11.15 15.19 -1.39
C LEU A 212 11.43 14.87 -2.86
N SER A 213 11.07 13.67 -3.31
CA SER A 213 11.28 13.26 -4.70
C SER A 213 10.39 14.02 -5.68
N SER A 214 9.13 14.33 -5.32
CA SER A 214 8.26 15.16 -6.16
C SER A 214 8.76 16.61 -6.23
N ALA A 215 9.25 17.16 -5.12
CA ALA A 215 9.90 18.46 -5.10
C ALA A 215 11.17 18.48 -5.97
N LEU A 216 11.99 17.45 -5.88
CA LEU A 216 13.18 17.29 -6.73
C LEU A 216 12.80 17.18 -8.21
N ALA A 217 11.72 16.46 -8.55
CA ALA A 217 11.24 16.37 -9.92
C ALA A 217 10.89 17.75 -10.49
N ILE A 218 10.14 18.57 -9.73
CA ILE A 218 9.79 19.94 -10.11
C ILE A 218 11.05 20.81 -10.25
N ALA A 219 12.02 20.67 -9.33
CA ALA A 219 13.29 21.39 -9.42
C ALA A 219 14.09 21.00 -10.67
N CYS A 220 14.12 19.71 -11.03
CA CYS A 220 14.76 19.21 -12.24
C CYS A 220 14.07 19.76 -13.51
N LEU A 221 12.74 19.80 -13.54
CA LEU A 221 11.99 20.39 -14.64
C LEU A 221 12.30 21.89 -14.80
N ALA A 222 12.36 22.62 -13.68
CA ALA A 222 12.73 24.04 -13.70
C ALA A 222 14.15 24.32 -14.21
N ILE A 223 15.09 23.37 -14.05
CA ILE A 223 16.45 23.47 -14.61
C ILE A 223 16.45 23.33 -16.14
N VAL A 224 15.51 22.56 -16.69
CA VAL A 224 15.35 22.35 -18.15
C VAL A 224 14.46 23.44 -18.78
N ASN A 225 14.12 24.49 -18.03
CA ASN A 225 13.17 25.56 -18.38
C ASN A 225 11.72 25.11 -18.59
N ASP A 226 11.41 23.83 -18.43
CA ASP A 226 10.03 23.35 -18.43
C ASP A 226 9.38 23.57 -17.07
N ARG A 227 8.84 24.78 -16.83
CA ARG A 227 8.20 25.15 -15.56
C ARG A 227 6.69 24.90 -15.62
N PRO A 228 6.18 23.76 -15.12
CA PRO A 228 4.77 23.46 -15.22
C PRO A 228 3.94 24.48 -14.45
N THR A 229 2.78 24.84 -15.02
CA THR A 229 1.80 25.70 -14.37
C THR A 229 1.21 25.03 -13.14
N MET A 230 0.69 25.80 -12.18
CA MET A 230 0.03 25.22 -11.00
C MET A 230 -1.13 24.29 -11.37
N LYS A 231 -1.85 24.59 -12.46
CA LYS A 231 -2.94 23.75 -12.96
C LYS A 231 -2.44 22.39 -13.46
N GLU A 232 -1.30 22.36 -14.16
CA GLU A 232 -0.69 21.10 -14.62
C GLU A 232 -0.22 20.24 -13.45
N ILE A 233 0.43 20.84 -12.44
CA ILE A 233 0.87 20.12 -11.24
C ILE A 233 -0.32 19.50 -10.51
N ILE A 234 -1.43 20.23 -10.36
CA ILE A 234 -2.65 19.72 -9.73
C ILE A 234 -3.25 18.58 -10.56
N ASN A 235 -3.21 18.67 -11.89
CA ASN A 235 -3.69 17.61 -12.78
C ASN A 235 -2.85 16.32 -12.72
N TRP A 236 -1.59 16.38 -12.28
CA TRP A 236 -0.77 15.18 -12.05
C TRP A 236 -1.15 14.40 -10.80
N ILE A 237 -1.92 15.01 -9.89
CA ILE A 237 -2.40 14.33 -8.68
C ILE A 237 -3.57 13.41 -9.05
N ASP A 238 -3.40 12.12 -8.83
CA ASP A 238 -4.47 11.13 -9.01
C ASP A 238 -5.45 11.17 -7.82
N PHE A 239 -6.37 12.15 -7.86
CA PHE A 239 -7.42 12.31 -6.86
C PHE A 239 -8.38 11.12 -6.78
N GLU A 240 -8.59 10.42 -7.89
CA GLU A 240 -9.47 9.24 -7.96
C GLU A 240 -8.92 8.14 -7.04
N THR A 241 -7.63 7.81 -7.18
CA THR A 241 -6.95 6.82 -6.33
C THR A 241 -6.91 7.25 -4.86
N ILE A 242 -6.56 8.51 -4.58
CA ILE A 242 -6.45 9.02 -3.20
C ILE A 242 -7.80 8.93 -2.49
N MET A 243 -8.89 9.39 -3.14
CA MET A 243 -10.22 9.37 -2.56
C MET A 243 -10.72 7.94 -2.36
N LEU A 244 -10.49 7.04 -3.33
CA LEU A 244 -10.86 5.63 -3.19
C LEU A 244 -10.18 4.98 -1.98
N LEU A 245 -8.86 5.12 -1.86
CA LEU A 245 -8.09 4.55 -0.75
C LEU A 245 -8.52 5.13 0.60
N PHE A 246 -8.72 6.46 0.67
CA PHE A 246 -9.16 7.14 1.89
C PHE A 246 -10.52 6.61 2.37
N CYS A 247 -11.51 6.54 1.48
CA CYS A 247 -12.84 6.05 1.82
C CYS A 247 -12.81 4.58 2.28
N MET A 248 -12.08 3.73 1.55
CA MET A 248 -11.99 2.31 1.90
C MET A 248 -11.26 2.08 3.22
N MET A 249 -10.18 2.83 3.51
CA MET A 249 -9.49 2.74 4.80
C MET A 249 -10.38 3.11 5.99
N ILE A 250 -11.24 4.13 5.85
CA ILE A 250 -12.19 4.50 6.92
C ILE A 250 -13.26 3.42 7.10
N ILE A 251 -13.84 2.92 6.01
CA ILE A 251 -14.84 1.83 6.07
C ILE A 251 -14.24 0.61 6.78
N THR A 252 -13.02 0.21 6.41
CA THR A 252 -12.29 -0.90 7.04
C THR A 252 -11.99 -0.63 8.51
N GLY A 253 -11.59 0.60 8.87
CA GLY A 253 -11.37 1.01 10.25
C GLY A 253 -12.62 0.89 11.11
N ILE A 254 -13.78 1.33 10.60
CA ILE A 254 -15.06 1.18 11.30
C ILE A 254 -15.45 -0.31 11.44
N LEU A 255 -15.26 -1.10 10.38
CA LEU A 255 -15.54 -2.54 10.39
C LEU A 255 -14.72 -3.26 11.46
N THR A 256 -13.46 -2.85 11.64
CA THR A 256 -12.55 -3.38 12.66
C THR A 256 -13.08 -3.24 14.08
N GLU A 257 -13.61 -2.07 14.42
CA GLU A 257 -14.14 -1.77 15.77
C GLU A 257 -15.32 -2.67 16.17
N THR A 258 -16.09 -3.16 15.19
CA THR A 258 -17.23 -4.05 15.45
C THR A 258 -16.83 -5.44 15.93
N GLY A 259 -15.57 -5.85 15.73
CA GLY A 259 -15.06 -7.16 16.11
C GLY A 259 -15.43 -8.31 15.15
N VAL A 260 -15.76 -8.02 13.89
CA VAL A 260 -16.11 -9.05 12.87
C VAL A 260 -15.05 -10.14 12.78
N PHE A 261 -13.78 -9.75 12.77
CA PHE A 261 -12.66 -10.66 12.57
C PHE A 261 -12.52 -11.67 13.71
N ASN A 262 -12.76 -11.23 14.95
CA ASN A 262 -12.78 -12.13 16.11
C ASN A 262 -13.91 -13.17 15.97
N TYR A 263 -15.10 -12.72 15.55
CA TYR A 263 -16.23 -13.62 15.31
C TYR A 263 -15.95 -14.62 14.19
N LEU A 264 -15.38 -14.18 13.06
CA LEU A 264 -15.05 -15.05 11.94
C LEU A 264 -14.03 -16.12 12.31
N ALA A 265 -13.05 -15.80 13.15
CA ALA A 265 -12.08 -16.78 13.61
C ALA A 265 -12.70 -17.84 14.54
N VAL A 266 -13.59 -17.44 15.45
CA VAL A 266 -14.35 -18.37 16.30
C VAL A 266 -15.26 -19.26 15.44
N PHE A 267 -15.89 -18.69 14.42
CA PHE A 267 -16.68 -19.43 13.44
C PHE A 267 -15.84 -20.49 12.72
N VAL A 268 -14.62 -20.14 12.28
CA VAL A 268 -13.66 -21.08 11.68
C VAL A 268 -13.26 -22.19 12.67
N TYR A 269 -12.98 -21.85 13.93
CA TYR A 269 -12.64 -22.84 14.94
C TYR A 269 -13.78 -23.85 15.19
N ARG A 270 -15.01 -23.35 15.31
CA ARG A 270 -16.22 -24.17 15.46
C ARG A 270 -16.42 -25.12 14.28
N HIS A 271 -16.25 -24.62 13.06
CA HIS A 271 -16.47 -25.42 11.85
C HIS A 271 -15.40 -26.51 11.65
N THR A 272 -14.19 -26.26 12.11
CA THR A 272 -13.04 -27.16 11.90
C THR A 272 -12.95 -28.27 12.95
N LYS A 273 -13.80 -28.22 14.00
CA LYS A 273 -13.94 -29.25 15.05
C LYS A 273 -12.60 -29.64 15.68
N GLY A 274 -11.67 -28.69 15.82
CA GLY A 274 -10.35 -28.91 16.40
C GLY A 274 -9.37 -29.69 15.53
N LYS A 275 -9.65 -29.88 14.23
CA LYS A 275 -8.67 -30.48 13.29
C LYS A 275 -7.67 -29.41 12.82
N ILE A 276 -6.40 -29.58 13.17
CA ILE A 276 -5.30 -28.63 12.88
C ILE A 276 -5.26 -28.20 11.40
N TRP A 277 -5.27 -29.16 10.46
CA TRP A 277 -5.19 -28.85 9.04
C TRP A 277 -6.43 -28.15 8.49
N ALA A 278 -7.61 -28.57 8.96
CA ALA A 278 -8.85 -27.90 8.58
C ALA A 278 -8.83 -26.45 9.10
N LEU A 279 -8.34 -26.23 10.33
CA LEU A 279 -8.19 -24.90 10.91
C LEU A 279 -7.28 -24.01 10.08
N ILE A 280 -6.06 -24.46 9.80
CA ILE A 280 -5.06 -23.66 9.06
C ILE A 280 -5.61 -23.31 7.67
N HIS A 281 -6.15 -24.28 6.92
CA HIS A 281 -6.70 -24.01 5.60
C HIS A 281 -7.92 -23.08 5.65
N SER A 282 -8.82 -23.26 6.62
CA SER A 282 -9.98 -22.37 6.78
C SER A 282 -9.58 -20.94 7.16
N LEU A 283 -8.57 -20.75 8.02
CA LEU A 283 -8.02 -19.42 8.33
C LEU A 283 -7.37 -18.78 7.11
N CYS A 284 -6.60 -19.55 6.34
CA CYS A 284 -5.97 -19.09 5.11
C CYS A 284 -7.02 -18.64 4.07
N ILE A 285 -8.04 -19.47 3.82
CA ILE A 285 -9.13 -19.15 2.89
C ILE A 285 -9.90 -17.93 3.37
N LEU A 286 -10.22 -17.86 4.67
CA LEU A 286 -10.87 -16.70 5.27
C LEU A 286 -10.04 -15.43 5.02
N THR A 287 -8.73 -15.50 5.27
CA THR A 287 -7.80 -14.37 5.08
C THR A 287 -7.75 -13.94 3.61
N THR A 288 -7.69 -14.88 2.67
CA THR A 288 -7.70 -14.56 1.23
C THR A 288 -9.00 -13.88 0.82
N VAL A 289 -10.16 -14.36 1.28
CA VAL A 289 -11.46 -13.77 0.94
C VAL A 289 -11.60 -12.39 1.56
N VAL A 290 -11.22 -12.23 2.83
CA VAL A 290 -11.29 -10.95 3.53
C VAL A 290 -10.35 -9.92 2.88
N SER A 291 -9.11 -10.31 2.61
CA SER A 291 -8.12 -9.43 1.98
C SER A 291 -8.42 -9.13 0.52
N ALA A 292 -9.32 -9.88 -0.13
CA ALA A 292 -9.79 -9.51 -1.47
C ALA A 292 -10.61 -8.22 -1.47
N PHE A 293 -11.16 -7.78 -0.33
CA PHE A 293 -11.98 -6.58 -0.24
C PHE A 293 -11.44 -5.52 0.73
N LEU A 294 -10.48 -5.90 1.57
CA LEU A 294 -9.83 -5.04 2.55
C LEU A 294 -8.33 -5.00 2.27
N ASP A 295 -7.64 -3.96 2.73
CA ASP A 295 -6.20 -3.89 2.57
C ASP A 295 -5.50 -5.04 3.33
N ASN A 296 -4.48 -5.60 2.69
CA ASN A 296 -3.70 -6.74 3.16
C ASN A 296 -3.04 -6.49 4.53
N VAL A 297 -2.52 -5.29 4.77
CA VAL A 297 -1.88 -4.91 6.03
C VAL A 297 -2.89 -4.93 7.17
N THR A 298 -4.04 -4.27 7.00
CA THR A 298 -5.09 -4.26 8.03
C THR A 298 -5.63 -5.67 8.26
N THR A 299 -5.91 -6.44 7.19
CA THR A 299 -6.37 -7.83 7.32
C THR A 299 -5.39 -8.67 8.15
N THR A 300 -4.10 -8.55 7.88
CA THR A 300 -3.05 -9.27 8.61
C THR A 300 -3.00 -8.85 10.08
N LEU A 301 -3.00 -7.55 10.36
CA LEU A 301 -2.94 -7.02 11.73
C LEU A 301 -4.13 -7.47 12.58
N LEU A 302 -5.30 -7.65 11.97
CA LEU A 302 -6.53 -8.03 12.66
C LEU A 302 -6.67 -9.53 12.87
N ILE A 303 -6.30 -10.33 11.87
CA ILE A 303 -6.37 -11.79 11.97
C ILE A 303 -5.23 -12.36 12.82
N SER A 304 -4.07 -11.69 12.86
CA SER A 304 -2.89 -12.14 13.63
C SER A 304 -3.15 -12.39 15.13
N PRO A 305 -3.67 -11.44 15.93
CA PRO A 305 -3.87 -11.66 17.37
C PRO A 305 -4.86 -12.81 17.65
N VAL A 306 -5.87 -12.96 16.80
CA VAL A 306 -6.85 -14.04 16.95
C VAL A 306 -6.23 -15.38 16.58
N THR A 307 -5.41 -15.41 15.53
CA THR A 307 -4.65 -16.60 15.14
C THR A 307 -3.69 -17.03 16.22
N ILE A 308 -2.98 -16.10 16.87
CA ILE A 308 -2.07 -16.42 17.98
C ILE A 308 -2.83 -17.13 19.09
N THR A 309 -3.96 -16.58 19.51
CA THR A 309 -4.80 -17.17 20.58
C THR A 309 -5.34 -18.55 20.18
N LEU A 310 -5.66 -18.72 18.91
CA LEU A 310 -6.11 -19.98 18.34
C LEU A 310 -5.01 -21.04 18.29
N CYS A 311 -3.80 -20.63 17.91
CA CYS A 311 -2.60 -21.45 17.96
C CYS A 311 -2.27 -21.88 19.39
N GLU A 312 -2.37 -20.98 20.38
CA GLU A 312 -2.16 -21.30 21.79
C GLU A 312 -3.13 -22.36 22.29
N THR A 313 -4.42 -22.23 21.94
CA THR A 313 -5.47 -23.17 22.34
C THR A 313 -5.32 -24.55 21.67
N MET A 314 -4.72 -24.58 20.48
CA MET A 314 -4.40 -25.79 19.73
C MET A 314 -2.98 -26.31 19.96
N GLU A 315 -2.20 -25.68 20.85
CA GLU A 315 -0.80 -26.02 21.14
C GLU A 315 0.10 -26.01 19.90
N LEU A 316 -0.17 -25.07 18.98
CA LEU A 316 0.60 -24.84 17.75
C LEU A 316 1.59 -23.70 17.94
N ASP A 317 2.71 -23.76 17.22
CA ASP A 317 3.60 -22.61 17.05
C ASP A 317 2.89 -21.57 16.17
N PRO A 318 2.65 -20.34 16.65
CA PRO A 318 2.00 -19.31 15.86
C PRO A 318 2.84 -18.83 14.68
N VAL A 319 4.18 -18.92 14.73
CA VAL A 319 5.07 -18.40 13.69
C VAL A 319 4.76 -18.96 12.29
N PRO A 320 4.75 -20.29 12.07
CA PRO A 320 4.45 -20.85 10.76
C PRO A 320 3.01 -20.54 10.31
N VAL A 321 2.04 -20.51 11.23
CA VAL A 321 0.63 -20.24 10.88
C VAL A 321 0.46 -18.77 10.46
N LEU A 322 1.07 -17.84 11.18
CA LEU A 322 1.05 -16.41 10.85
C LEU A 322 1.72 -16.13 9.50
N MET A 323 2.85 -16.76 9.21
CA MET A 323 3.49 -16.63 7.89
C MET A 323 2.56 -17.07 6.76
N MET A 324 1.75 -18.11 6.98
CA MET A 324 0.76 -18.54 5.99
C MET A 324 -0.38 -17.55 5.81
N ILE A 325 -0.84 -16.95 6.90
CA ILE A 325 -1.86 -15.91 6.86
C ILE A 325 -1.33 -14.69 6.10
N VAL A 326 -0.09 -14.25 6.35
CA VAL A 326 0.53 -13.13 5.62
C VAL A 326 0.62 -13.43 4.11
N ILE A 327 1.04 -14.65 3.74
CA ILE A 327 1.09 -15.07 2.33
C ILE A 327 -0.32 -15.05 1.72
N HIS A 328 -1.32 -15.60 2.42
CA HIS A 328 -2.70 -15.66 1.93
C HIS A 328 -3.40 -14.29 1.91
N ALA A 329 -3.01 -13.36 2.77
CA ALA A 329 -3.45 -11.97 2.74
C ALA A 329 -2.94 -11.28 1.47
N ASN A 330 -1.64 -11.41 1.15
CA ASN A 330 -1.10 -10.86 -0.09
C ASN A 330 -1.73 -11.48 -1.34
N ILE A 331 -1.92 -12.81 -1.34
CA ILE A 331 -2.63 -13.50 -2.42
C ILE A 331 -4.08 -12.97 -2.55
N GLY A 332 -4.78 -12.80 -1.43
CA GLY A 332 -6.12 -12.22 -1.39
C GLY A 332 -6.17 -10.78 -1.94
N GLY A 333 -5.29 -9.90 -1.48
CA GLY A 333 -5.19 -8.50 -1.90
C GLY A 333 -5.01 -8.32 -3.40
N THR A 334 -4.33 -9.26 -4.06
CA THR A 334 -4.16 -9.24 -5.53
C THR A 334 -5.41 -9.61 -6.33
N THR A 335 -6.47 -10.10 -5.68
CA THR A 335 -7.69 -10.57 -6.37
C THR A 335 -8.49 -9.44 -6.99
N THR A 336 -8.65 -8.33 -6.28
CA THR A 336 -9.50 -7.21 -6.73
C THR A 336 -8.69 -5.92 -6.87
N PRO A 337 -9.20 -4.95 -7.64
CA PRO A 337 -8.61 -3.62 -7.73
C PRO A 337 -8.44 -2.91 -6.38
N VAL A 338 -9.30 -3.22 -5.40
CA VAL A 338 -9.37 -2.48 -4.13
C VAL A 338 -8.57 -3.14 -3.01
N GLY A 339 -8.20 -4.42 -3.16
CA GLY A 339 -7.49 -5.18 -2.12
C GLY A 339 -6.07 -4.68 -1.81
N ASP A 340 -5.43 -3.93 -2.71
CA ASP A 340 -4.08 -3.41 -2.52
C ASP A 340 -3.90 -2.08 -3.30
N PRO A 341 -3.25 -1.03 -2.75
CA PRO A 341 -3.01 0.23 -3.46
C PRO A 341 -2.38 0.13 -4.86
N PRO A 342 -1.42 -0.79 -5.14
CA PRO A 342 -0.88 -0.96 -6.49
C PRO A 342 -1.95 -1.35 -7.52
N ASN A 343 -2.94 -2.15 -7.12
CA ASN A 343 -4.00 -2.58 -8.04
C ASN A 343 -4.91 -1.40 -8.39
N VAL A 344 -5.24 -0.57 -7.40
CA VAL A 344 -6.01 0.67 -7.62
C VAL A 344 -5.31 1.53 -8.66
N ILE A 345 -4.01 1.78 -8.50
CA ILE A 345 -3.20 2.61 -9.42
C ILE A 345 -3.20 2.05 -10.85
N ILE A 346 -3.16 0.73 -11.01
CA ILE A 346 -3.24 0.10 -12.34
C ILE A 346 -4.62 0.32 -12.95
N THR A 347 -5.68 0.15 -12.16
CA THR A 347 -7.06 0.25 -12.65
C THR A 347 -7.60 1.67 -12.77
N SER A 348 -7.00 2.65 -12.11
CA SER A 348 -7.31 4.08 -12.29
C SER A 348 -6.65 4.66 -13.54
N ASN A 349 -5.66 3.96 -14.11
CA ASN A 349 -4.91 4.46 -15.25
C ASN A 349 -5.81 4.59 -16.50
N PRO A 350 -5.91 5.80 -17.11
CA PRO A 350 -6.78 6.03 -18.27
C PRO A 350 -6.51 5.12 -19.47
N TYR A 351 -5.26 4.71 -19.69
CA TYR A 351 -4.91 3.80 -20.78
C TYR A 351 -5.46 2.39 -20.54
N VAL A 352 -5.41 1.93 -19.29
CA VAL A 352 -5.90 0.60 -18.88
C VAL A 352 -7.42 0.56 -18.93
N VAL A 353 -8.08 1.63 -18.46
CA VAL A 353 -9.54 1.78 -18.53
C VAL A 353 -10.02 1.83 -19.99
N LYS A 354 -9.36 2.61 -20.86
CA LYS A 354 -9.65 2.64 -22.31
C LYS A 354 -9.41 1.29 -22.99
N GLY A 355 -8.49 0.48 -22.47
CA GLY A 355 -8.25 -0.89 -22.89
C GLY A 355 -9.35 -1.90 -22.50
N GLY A 356 -10.43 -1.45 -21.83
CA GLY A 356 -11.56 -2.29 -21.43
C GLY A 356 -11.34 -3.07 -20.14
N VAL A 357 -10.32 -2.72 -19.35
CA VAL A 357 -10.07 -3.34 -18.04
C VAL A 357 -10.95 -2.66 -17.00
N SER A 358 -12.14 -3.23 -16.78
CA SER A 358 -13.03 -2.86 -15.68
C SER A 358 -12.74 -3.66 -14.40
N PHE A 359 -13.37 -3.29 -13.28
CA PHE A 359 -13.22 -3.98 -12.01
C PHE A 359 -13.50 -5.49 -12.12
N MET A 360 -14.57 -5.87 -12.83
CA MET A 360 -14.91 -7.27 -13.08
C MET A 360 -13.88 -7.97 -13.96
N THR A 361 -13.43 -7.32 -15.05
CA THR A 361 -12.42 -7.89 -15.96
C THR A 361 -11.11 -8.16 -15.22
N PHE A 362 -10.63 -7.19 -14.45
CA PHE A 362 -9.44 -7.34 -13.60
C PHE A 362 -9.61 -8.50 -12.62
N THR A 363 -10.72 -8.51 -11.87
CA THR A 363 -11.00 -9.53 -10.84
C THR A 363 -11.12 -10.93 -11.44
N LYS A 364 -11.67 -11.06 -12.65
CA LYS A 364 -11.78 -12.36 -13.34
C LYS A 364 -10.41 -12.91 -13.74
N PHE A 365 -9.55 -12.09 -14.34
CA PHE A 365 -8.22 -12.52 -14.76
C PHE A 365 -7.31 -12.80 -13.56
N MET A 366 -7.28 -11.88 -12.59
CA MET A 366 -6.49 -12.05 -11.37
C MET A 366 -7.01 -13.19 -10.50
N GLY A 367 -8.34 -13.33 -10.37
CA GLY A 367 -8.97 -14.39 -9.59
C GLY A 367 -8.58 -15.81 -10.02
N MET A 368 -8.41 -16.05 -11.34
CA MET A 368 -7.89 -17.33 -11.83
C MET A 368 -6.46 -17.59 -11.34
N GLY A 369 -5.58 -16.58 -11.38
CA GLY A 369 -4.22 -16.66 -10.86
C GLY A 369 -4.18 -16.88 -9.34
N VAL A 370 -5.03 -16.17 -8.61
CA VAL A 370 -5.19 -16.29 -7.15
C VAL A 370 -5.60 -17.70 -6.76
N ILE A 371 -6.58 -18.31 -7.44
CA ILE A 371 -6.99 -19.70 -7.17
C ILE A 371 -5.80 -20.66 -7.34
N LEU A 372 -5.00 -20.49 -8.40
CA LEU A 372 -3.80 -21.29 -8.60
C LEU A 372 -2.76 -21.07 -7.50
N CYS A 373 -2.56 -19.83 -7.04
CA CYS A 373 -1.67 -19.49 -5.93
C CYS A 373 -2.15 -20.06 -4.59
N VAL A 374 -3.45 -20.02 -4.30
CA VAL A 374 -4.02 -20.62 -3.08
C VAL A 374 -3.82 -22.14 -3.10
N ILE A 375 -4.06 -22.80 -4.24
CA ILE A 375 -3.87 -24.25 -4.35
C ILE A 375 -2.38 -24.61 -4.22
N SER A 376 -1.49 -23.89 -4.90
CA SER A 376 -0.05 -24.18 -4.88
C SER A 376 0.56 -23.93 -3.50
N THR A 377 0.18 -22.85 -2.83
CA THR A 377 0.61 -22.58 -1.45
C THR A 377 0.01 -23.58 -0.48
N ALA A 378 -1.29 -23.89 -0.56
CA ALA A 378 -1.90 -24.94 0.28
C ALA A 378 -1.18 -26.30 0.14
N PHE A 379 -0.80 -26.67 -1.09
CA PHE A 379 -0.02 -27.87 -1.37
C PHE A 379 1.39 -27.78 -0.77
N TYR A 380 2.10 -26.69 -1.00
CA TYR A 380 3.44 -26.45 -0.46
C TYR A 380 3.47 -26.55 1.07
N ILE A 381 2.50 -25.97 1.75
CA ILE A 381 2.33 -26.04 3.21
C ILE A 381 2.17 -27.47 3.66
N ARG A 382 1.30 -28.23 2.98
CA ARG A 382 1.00 -29.61 3.31
C ARG A 382 2.25 -30.50 3.20
N VAL A 383 3.10 -30.24 2.22
CA VAL A 383 4.37 -30.96 2.01
C VAL A 383 5.42 -30.55 3.03
N MET A 384 5.64 -29.25 3.24
CA MET A 384 6.69 -28.74 4.14
C MET A 384 6.43 -29.10 5.60
N TYR A 385 5.17 -28.99 6.04
CA TYR A 385 4.74 -29.29 7.41
C TYR A 385 4.03 -30.64 7.53
N ARG A 386 4.29 -31.59 6.64
CA ARG A 386 3.69 -32.93 6.63
C ARG A 386 3.73 -33.60 8.02
N ASN A 387 4.82 -33.40 8.76
CA ASN A 387 4.93 -33.80 10.16
C ASN A 387 4.33 -32.73 11.07
N VAL A 388 3.12 -32.97 11.58
CA VAL A 388 2.41 -32.07 12.51
C VAL A 388 3.23 -31.75 13.75
N GLY A 389 4.17 -32.63 14.15
CA GLY A 389 5.11 -32.36 15.24
C GLY A 389 6.01 -31.14 15.03
N LYS A 390 6.20 -30.67 13.78
CA LYS A 390 6.91 -29.41 13.47
C LYS A 390 6.03 -28.17 13.64
N LEU A 391 4.70 -28.33 13.58
CA LEU A 391 3.72 -27.26 13.76
C LEU A 391 3.23 -27.15 15.20
N LYS A 392 3.29 -28.25 15.95
CA LYS A 392 3.12 -28.18 17.40
C LYS A 392 4.20 -27.26 17.92
N LYS A 393 3.79 -26.38 18.83
CA LYS A 393 4.75 -25.62 19.62
C LYS A 393 5.73 -26.67 20.12
N ASN A 394 7.03 -26.48 19.88
CA ASN A 394 8.00 -26.85 20.91
C ASN A 394 7.64 -25.94 22.08
N CYS A 395 6.48 -26.17 22.70
CA CYS A 395 6.16 -25.58 23.96
C CYS A 395 7.38 -25.97 24.77
N MET A 396 7.87 -25.03 25.57
CA MET A 396 8.40 -25.39 26.87
C MET A 396 7.93 -26.80 27.18
N VAL A 397 8.83 -27.80 27.05
CA VAL A 397 8.65 -29.07 27.76
C VAL A 397 8.06 -28.61 29.07
N SER A 398 6.79 -28.99 29.35
CA SER A 398 6.00 -28.31 30.38
C SER A 398 6.97 -28.09 31.52
N GLN A 399 7.09 -26.88 32.09
CA GLN A 399 8.19 -26.64 33.04
C GLN A 399 8.27 -27.80 34.04
N ASN A 400 7.09 -28.37 34.35
CA ASN A 400 6.87 -29.67 34.97
C ASN A 400 7.42 -30.91 34.23
N ASP A 401 7.20 -31.20 32.95
CA ASP A 401 7.80 -32.32 32.18
C ASP A 401 9.34 -32.26 32.13
N LYS A 402 9.91 -31.05 32.12
CA LYS A 402 11.36 -30.81 32.02
C LYS A 402 11.97 -31.06 33.39
N LEU A 403 11.34 -30.48 34.41
CA LEU A 403 11.63 -30.75 35.81
C LEU A 403 11.43 -32.24 36.11
N VAL A 404 10.36 -32.89 35.64
CA VAL A 404 10.08 -34.33 35.85
C VAL A 404 11.19 -35.16 35.24
N HIS A 405 11.64 -34.85 34.02
CA HIS A 405 12.79 -35.53 33.43
C HIS A 405 14.08 -35.31 34.23
N GLU A 406 14.35 -34.08 34.69
CA GLU A 406 15.50 -33.78 35.56
C GLU A 406 15.42 -34.53 36.90
N TRP A 407 14.24 -34.62 37.52
CA TRP A 407 13.99 -35.36 38.76
C TRP A 407 14.09 -36.88 38.56
N GLU A 408 13.64 -37.42 37.41
CA GLU A 408 13.80 -38.83 37.05
C GLU A 408 15.27 -39.20 36.82
N GLU A 409 16.05 -38.29 36.24
CA GLU A 409 17.49 -38.47 36.02
C GLU A 409 18.27 -38.38 37.34
N ALA A 410 17.89 -37.46 38.24
CA ALA A 410 18.37 -37.42 39.61
C ALA A 410 18.04 -38.69 40.41
N LEU A 411 16.89 -39.32 40.13
CA LEU A 411 16.50 -40.57 40.79
C LEU A 411 17.34 -41.77 40.34
N LYS A 412 17.80 -41.78 39.07
CA LYS A 412 18.66 -42.82 38.48
C LYS A 412 20.11 -42.75 38.96
N THR A 413 20.58 -41.59 39.40
CA THR A 413 21.96 -41.39 39.86
C THR A 413 22.17 -41.77 41.33
N LEU A 414 21.10 -42.01 42.10
CA LEU A 414 21.14 -42.40 43.51
C LEU A 414 21.39 -43.90 43.71
N GLY A 415 22.33 -44.24 44.59
CA GLY A 415 22.73 -45.61 44.94
C GLY A 415 21.75 -46.37 45.84
N SER A 416 22.20 -47.48 46.43
CA SER A 416 21.40 -48.37 47.28
C SER A 416 21.77 -48.27 48.77
N SER A 417 22.07 -47.07 49.27
CA SER A 417 22.31 -46.84 50.70
C SER A 417 21.00 -46.54 51.45
N ASP A 418 20.90 -46.93 52.73
CA ASP A 418 19.71 -46.73 53.57
C ASP A 418 19.27 -45.26 53.69
N ASN A 419 20.22 -44.32 53.64
CA ASN A 419 19.93 -42.87 53.66
C ASN A 419 19.39 -42.33 52.31
N GLU A 420 19.69 -43.00 51.19
CA GLU A 420 19.22 -42.64 49.86
C GLU A 420 17.79 -43.16 49.59
N ALA A 421 17.34 -44.17 50.33
CA ALA A 421 15.97 -44.71 50.22
C ALA A 421 14.91 -43.67 50.61
N VAL A 422 15.17 -42.85 51.64
CA VAL A 422 14.27 -41.77 52.07
C VAL A 422 14.21 -40.66 51.01
N LEU A 423 15.36 -40.31 50.42
CA LEU A 423 15.45 -39.30 49.37
C LEU A 423 14.73 -39.75 48.08
N LYS A 424 14.83 -41.03 47.72
CA LYS A 424 14.08 -41.63 46.61
C LYS A 424 12.57 -41.49 46.78
N GLY A 425 12.05 -41.70 47.99
CA GLY A 425 10.64 -41.52 48.31
C GLY A 425 10.15 -40.07 48.10
N ILE A 426 10.93 -39.08 48.55
CA ILE A 426 10.60 -37.65 48.39
C ILE A 426 10.60 -37.24 46.91
N ILE A 427 11.59 -37.70 46.13
CA ILE A 427 11.66 -37.39 44.70
C ILE A 427 10.49 -38.05 43.95
N GLN A 428 10.13 -39.29 44.28
CA GLN A 428 8.96 -39.98 43.72
C GLN A 428 7.65 -39.26 44.03
N GLU A 429 7.50 -38.71 45.24
CA GLU A 429 6.34 -37.90 45.62
C GLU A 429 6.30 -36.58 44.85
N LYS A 430 7.45 -35.95 44.62
CA LYS A 430 7.55 -34.73 43.81
C LYS A 430 7.17 -34.99 42.34
N ILE A 431 7.65 -36.10 41.78
CA ILE A 431 7.33 -36.53 40.42
C ILE A 431 5.82 -36.81 40.28
N SER A 432 5.20 -37.48 41.26
CA SER A 432 3.76 -37.78 41.23
C SER A 432 2.88 -36.53 41.40
N GLN A 433 3.33 -35.53 42.16
CA GLN A 433 2.66 -34.22 42.25
C GLN A 433 2.77 -33.43 40.95
N LEU A 434 3.95 -33.43 40.31
CA LEU A 434 4.16 -32.76 39.02
C LEU A 434 3.37 -33.46 37.90
N SER A 435 3.29 -34.79 37.88
CA SER A 435 2.56 -35.56 36.87
C SER A 435 1.03 -35.55 37.07
N SER A 436 0.54 -35.29 38.28
CA SER A 436 -0.89 -35.08 38.55
C SER A 436 -1.35 -33.65 38.28
N SER A 437 -0.42 -32.69 38.24
CA SER A 437 -0.70 -31.30 37.83
C SER A 437 -0.91 -31.12 36.32
N THR A 438 -0.62 -32.15 35.52
CA THR A 438 -0.96 -32.21 34.10
C THR A 438 -2.49 -32.28 33.97
N MET A 439 -3.12 -31.13 33.73
CA MET A 439 -4.57 -31.03 33.56
C MET A 439 -5.07 -32.04 32.54
N GLU A 440 -6.21 -32.68 32.80
CA GLU A 440 -6.90 -33.50 31.80
C GLU A 440 -7.03 -32.72 30.49
N PRO A 441 -6.81 -33.35 29.32
CA PRO A 441 -6.87 -32.65 28.04
C PRO A 441 -8.26 -32.03 27.88
N GLU A 442 -8.34 -30.70 27.96
CA GLU A 442 -9.60 -29.97 27.90
C GLU A 442 -10.38 -30.38 26.64
N THR A 443 -11.62 -30.83 26.83
CA THR A 443 -12.49 -31.24 25.73
C THR A 443 -12.69 -30.07 24.77
N PHE A 444 -12.72 -30.35 23.46
CA PHE A 444 -12.93 -29.34 22.40
C PHE A 444 -14.08 -28.37 22.71
N GLU A 445 -15.21 -28.88 23.21
CA GLU A 445 -16.38 -28.09 23.59
C GLU A 445 -16.08 -27.05 24.68
N LEU A 446 -15.18 -27.37 25.60
CA LEU A 446 -14.78 -26.50 26.71
C LEU A 446 -13.82 -25.40 26.20
N LYS A 447 -12.89 -25.76 25.32
CA LYS A 447 -12.02 -24.79 24.61
C LYS A 447 -12.83 -23.84 23.73
N LEU A 448 -13.83 -24.36 23.00
CA LEU A 448 -14.74 -23.56 22.17
C LEU A 448 -15.55 -22.57 23.01
N LYS A 449 -16.15 -23.02 24.13
CA LYS A 449 -16.88 -22.14 25.05
C LYS A 449 -16.01 -21.03 25.64
N LYS A 450 -14.76 -21.35 26.05
CA LYS A 450 -13.82 -20.35 26.55
C LYS A 450 -13.50 -19.29 25.49
N MET A 451 -13.31 -19.68 24.23
CA MET A 451 -13.08 -18.75 23.13
C MET A 451 -14.29 -17.87 22.81
N GLU A 452 -15.49 -18.46 22.75
CA GLU A 452 -16.73 -17.71 22.54
C GLU A 452 -16.96 -16.67 23.64
N GLN A 453 -16.56 -16.97 24.88
CA GLN A 453 -16.60 -16.02 25.99
C GLN A 453 -15.51 -14.96 25.94
N MET A 454 -14.31 -15.29 25.43
CA MET A 454 -13.19 -14.35 25.31
C MET A 454 -13.39 -13.36 24.15
N TYR A 455 -14.16 -13.73 23.12
CA TYR A 455 -14.42 -12.92 21.93
C TYR A 455 -15.92 -12.69 21.65
N PRO A 456 -16.65 -12.01 22.55
CA PRO A 456 -18.02 -11.63 22.24
C PRO A 456 -18.04 -10.59 21.11
N ILE A 457 -19.07 -10.66 20.26
CA ILE A 457 -19.34 -9.57 19.31
C ILE A 457 -19.62 -8.31 20.14
N LYS A 458 -18.74 -7.31 20.04
CA LYS A 458 -18.84 -6.07 20.82
C LYS A 458 -20.13 -5.33 20.49
N ASP A 459 -20.42 -5.18 19.19
CA ASP A 459 -21.55 -4.37 18.71
C ASP A 459 -22.23 -5.03 17.49
N LYS A 460 -23.28 -5.81 17.77
CA LYS A 460 -24.08 -6.52 16.75
C LYS A 460 -24.82 -5.59 15.78
N PRO A 461 -25.48 -4.49 16.21
CA PRO A 461 -26.14 -3.59 15.26
C PRO A 461 -25.13 -2.87 14.37
N LEU A 462 -24.00 -2.39 14.91
CA LEU A 462 -22.97 -1.74 14.09
C LEU A 462 -22.34 -2.72 13.08
N LEU A 463 -22.13 -3.98 13.48
CA LEU A 463 -21.69 -5.06 12.59
C LEU A 463 -22.60 -5.24 11.37
N TYR A 464 -23.92 -5.40 11.59
CA TYR A 464 -24.85 -5.63 10.48
C TYR A 464 -24.88 -4.43 9.52
N LYS A 465 -24.87 -3.22 10.07
CA LYS A 465 -24.82 -1.97 9.31
C LYS A 465 -23.54 -1.87 8.47
N ALA A 466 -22.37 -2.13 9.06
CA ALA A 466 -21.08 -2.07 8.38
C ALA A 466 -20.96 -3.12 7.27
N CYS A 467 -21.39 -4.37 7.53
CA CYS A 467 -21.41 -5.42 6.51
C CYS A 467 -22.39 -5.11 5.37
N ALA A 468 -23.56 -4.53 5.67
CA ALA A 468 -24.52 -4.12 4.65
C ALA A 468 -23.96 -3.01 3.76
N VAL A 469 -23.26 -2.03 4.33
CA VAL A 469 -22.60 -0.97 3.55
C VAL A 469 -21.44 -1.51 2.72
N LEU A 470 -20.60 -2.38 3.27
CA LEU A 470 -19.53 -3.03 2.51
C LEU A 470 -20.10 -3.79 1.31
N PHE A 471 -21.17 -4.56 1.51
CA PHE A 471 -21.86 -5.27 0.45
C PHE A 471 -22.43 -4.32 -0.61
N PHE A 472 -23.01 -3.19 -0.19
CA PHE A 472 -23.51 -2.15 -1.08
C PHE A 472 -22.38 -1.54 -1.93
N VAL A 473 -21.26 -1.17 -1.32
CA VAL A 473 -20.08 -0.63 -2.03
C VAL A 473 -19.52 -1.63 -3.03
N ILE A 474 -19.35 -2.89 -2.63
CA ILE A 474 -18.87 -3.95 -3.53
C ILE A 474 -19.86 -4.13 -4.69
N SER A 475 -21.17 -4.09 -4.43
CA SER A 475 -22.19 -4.18 -5.47
C SER A 475 -22.10 -3.00 -6.45
N LEU A 476 -21.84 -1.78 -5.96
CA LEU A 476 -21.61 -0.61 -6.81
C LEU A 476 -20.39 -0.78 -7.71
N PHE A 477 -19.26 -1.31 -7.20
CA PHE A 477 -18.08 -1.60 -8.02
C PHE A 477 -18.36 -2.63 -9.13
N LEU A 478 -19.20 -3.64 -8.83
CA LEU A 478 -19.62 -4.63 -9.82
C LEU A 478 -20.56 -4.01 -10.87
N ILE A 479 -21.45 -3.10 -10.47
CA ILE A 479 -22.36 -2.38 -11.38
C ILE A 479 -21.58 -1.42 -12.28
N GLU A 480 -20.59 -0.72 -11.75
CA GLU A 480 -19.71 0.18 -12.52
C GLU A 480 -18.96 -0.56 -13.64
N SER A 481 -18.74 -1.87 -13.48
CA SER A 481 -18.13 -2.70 -14.52
C SER A 481 -19.01 -2.91 -15.76
N VAL A 482 -20.29 -2.51 -15.73
CA VAL A 482 -21.23 -2.63 -16.85
C VAL A 482 -21.18 -1.34 -17.68
N PRO A 483 -20.71 -1.38 -18.96
CA PRO A 483 -20.50 -0.18 -19.78
C PRO A 483 -21.73 0.72 -19.95
N GLU A 484 -22.93 0.14 -19.94
CA GLU A 484 -24.20 0.86 -20.13
C GLU A 484 -24.61 1.71 -18.90
N ILE A 485 -24.05 1.44 -17.72
CA ILE A 485 -24.46 2.04 -16.43
C ILE A 485 -23.33 2.89 -15.83
N GLN A 486 -22.18 3.00 -16.49
CA GLN A 486 -20.99 3.69 -16.01
C GLN A 486 -21.19 5.22 -15.91
N ARG A 487 -21.80 5.67 -14.80
CA ARG A 487 -22.08 7.08 -14.52
C ARG A 487 -21.28 7.64 -13.35
N LEU A 488 -20.77 6.78 -12.47
CA LEU A 488 -19.95 7.15 -11.31
C LEU A 488 -18.63 6.38 -11.36
N SER A 489 -17.54 7.02 -10.94
CA SER A 489 -16.25 6.37 -10.79
C SER A 489 -16.14 5.64 -9.45
N LEU A 490 -15.20 4.69 -9.36
CA LEU A 490 -14.95 3.85 -8.18
C LEU A 490 -14.80 4.69 -6.90
N SER A 491 -14.10 5.82 -6.98
CA SER A 491 -13.89 6.70 -5.83
C SER A 491 -15.20 7.28 -5.29
N TRP A 492 -16.12 7.70 -6.17
CA TRP A 492 -17.43 8.20 -5.78
C TRP A 492 -18.33 7.11 -5.21
N CYS A 493 -18.25 5.90 -5.75
CA CYS A 493 -18.93 4.72 -5.19
C CYS A 493 -18.49 4.47 -3.74
N ALA A 494 -17.18 4.53 -3.47
CA ALA A 494 -16.64 4.37 -2.13
C ALA A 494 -17.02 5.53 -1.19
N LEU A 495 -17.01 6.78 -1.69
CA LEU A 495 -17.45 7.96 -0.93
C LEU A 495 -18.92 7.86 -0.51
N LEU A 496 -19.81 7.48 -1.42
CA LEU A 496 -21.23 7.26 -1.12
C LEU A 496 -21.42 6.18 -0.06
N GLY A 497 -20.67 5.08 -0.16
CA GLY A 497 -20.62 4.05 0.87
C GLY A 497 -20.19 4.58 2.23
N LEU A 498 -19.10 5.34 2.28
CA LEU A 498 -18.61 5.92 3.53
C LEU A 498 -19.65 6.86 4.15
N LEU A 499 -20.24 7.76 3.36
CA LEU A 499 -21.28 8.68 3.82
C LEU A 499 -22.48 7.92 4.39
N LEU A 500 -22.94 6.88 3.68
CA LEU A 500 -24.01 6.01 4.14
C LEU A 500 -23.65 5.32 5.47
N LEU A 501 -22.42 4.82 5.60
CA LEU A 501 -21.95 4.19 6.84
C LEU A 501 -21.95 5.18 8.00
N LEU A 502 -21.44 6.39 7.80
CA LEU A 502 -21.39 7.42 8.83
C LEU A 502 -22.80 7.83 9.30
N ILE A 503 -23.73 8.01 8.36
CA ILE A 503 -25.14 8.32 8.67
C ILE A 503 -25.78 7.19 9.48
N ILE A 504 -25.58 5.95 9.06
CA ILE A 504 -26.22 4.77 9.70
C ILE A 504 -25.55 4.43 11.05
N SER A 505 -24.26 4.71 11.20
CA SER A 505 -23.46 4.41 12.39
C SER A 505 -23.87 5.26 13.60
N ASN A 506 -24.57 6.39 13.40
CA ASN A 506 -24.97 7.31 14.48
C ASN A 506 -23.78 7.76 15.38
N LYS A 507 -22.55 7.67 14.86
CA LYS A 507 -21.35 8.29 15.43
C LYS A 507 -21.20 9.67 14.81
N TYR A 508 -22.00 10.62 15.30
CA TYR A 508 -21.69 12.04 15.22
C TYR A 508 -21.07 12.49 16.54
#